data_AF-A0A6A2XV67-F1
#
_entry.id   AF-A0A6A2XV67-F1
#
_cell.length_a   1.000
_cell.length_b   1.000
_cell.length_c   1.000
_cell.angle_alpha   90.00
_cell.angle_beta   90.00
_cell.angle_gamma   90.00
#
_symmetry.space_group_name_H-M   'P 1'
#
loop_
_entity.id
_entity.type
_entity.pdbx_description
1 polymer ?
#
loop_
_entity_poly.entity_id
_entity_poly.type
_entity_poly.pdbx_seq_one_letter_code
_entity_poly.pdbx_strand_id
1 'polypeptide(L)'
;MPEDFAKAVEDGRKLGKRIYLGKDRAVAPPKPLPAMEKSPHIYLPSGPMVYPVISDPRIVDNPDIPSYQPHVHGRLDRPALIPLQMNAINLDVDCHGDTDFVQVSGTWRVHCVMGIRSCNCPIAVPMGDQIDGGTSISIKLHWSQKSSYNDGQLTLTVPFSFPEFVNPAIRKIARKEKIHLNVNSGIATGIVQATSHPFKELKSETGEIGFLYEANVLTWFETDLSLSYSVSSSNIFGGALFSLHRYMIQIKGICSICIFSPEVSMVFRKEVIFVVDISGSMRGKSLESSKHAINTALSNLSQEDSFNIILFGDETFLFCTSMVLASEEAVERASEG
;
A
#
# COMPACT_ATOMS: atom_id res chain seq x y z
N MET A 1 21.11 17.26 8.06
CA MET A 1 20.86 15.80 8.26
C MET A 1 20.07 15.54 9.56
N PRO A 2 20.61 15.63 10.81
CA PRO A 2 19.79 15.42 12.02
C PRO A 2 18.73 16.51 12.24
N GLU A 3 19.07 17.76 11.94
CA GLU A 3 18.14 18.90 12.07
C GLU A 3 16.98 18.83 11.07
N ASP A 4 17.27 18.44 9.82
CA ASP A 4 16.25 18.26 8.78
C ASP A 4 15.29 17.14 9.13
N PHE A 5 15.83 16.03 9.66
CA PHE A 5 15.05 14.91 10.16
C PHE A 5 14.17 15.33 11.34
N ALA A 6 14.75 15.99 12.35
CA ALA A 6 14.02 16.49 13.51
C ALA A 6 12.90 17.46 13.11
N LYS A 7 13.16 18.34 12.14
CA LYS A 7 12.16 19.27 11.60
C LYS A 7 11.05 18.55 10.84
N ALA A 8 11.39 17.54 10.03
CA ALA A 8 10.40 16.72 9.33
C ALA A 8 9.52 15.93 10.33
N VAL A 9 10.09 15.44 11.43
CA VAL A 9 9.34 14.78 12.52
C VAL A 9 8.42 15.75 13.25
N GLU A 10 8.88 16.96 13.56
CA GLU A 10 8.04 17.99 14.18
C GLU A 10 6.87 18.39 13.28
N ASP A 11 7.10 18.54 11.98
CA ASP A 11 6.04 18.84 11.01
C ASP A 11 5.05 17.67 10.87
N GLY A 12 5.54 16.42 10.88
CA GLY A 12 4.70 15.23 10.89
C GLY A 12 3.87 15.10 12.17
N ARG A 13 4.41 15.45 13.34
CA ARG A 13 3.64 15.49 14.59
C ARG A 13 2.53 16.53 14.56
N LYS A 14 2.77 17.71 13.98
CA LYS A 14 1.71 18.72 13.78
C LYS A 14 0.61 18.21 12.86
N LEU A 15 0.99 17.49 11.80
CA LEU A 15 0.05 16.89 10.86
C LEU A 15 -0.76 15.76 11.51
N GLY A 16 -0.11 14.89 12.30
CA GLY A 16 -0.74 13.76 12.98
C GLY A 16 -1.73 14.13 14.09
N LYS A 17 -1.68 15.35 14.64
CA LYS A 17 -2.70 15.87 15.59
C LYS A 17 -4.12 15.89 15.01
N ARG A 18 -4.25 15.79 13.68
CA ARG A 18 -5.52 15.83 12.95
C ARG A 18 -6.19 14.45 12.86
N ILE A 19 -5.49 13.38 13.22
CA ILE A 19 -5.98 12.01 13.10
C ILE A 19 -6.93 11.70 14.26
N TYR A 20 -8.18 11.42 13.95
CA TYR A 20 -9.17 11.00 14.95
C TYR A 20 -8.98 9.52 15.28
N LEU A 21 -8.62 9.18 16.53
CA LEU A 21 -8.33 7.79 16.93
C LEU A 21 -9.50 7.05 17.61
N GLY A 22 -10.68 7.68 17.76
CA GLY A 22 -11.84 7.06 18.42
C GLY A 22 -11.76 7.03 19.96
N LYS A 23 -12.76 7.64 20.62
CA LYS A 23 -13.16 7.63 22.05
C LYS A 23 -12.09 7.41 23.14
N ASP A 24 -11.57 8.53 23.69
CA ASP A 24 -11.56 8.84 25.14
C ASP A 24 -10.86 10.16 25.53
N ARG A 25 -11.05 11.24 24.78
CA ARG A 25 -10.84 12.58 25.34
C ARG A 25 -11.93 13.50 24.85
N ALA A 26 -12.80 13.95 25.76
CA ALA A 26 -13.28 15.31 25.69
C ALA A 26 -12.04 16.20 25.62
N VAL A 27 -11.67 16.64 24.41
CA VAL A 27 -10.45 17.43 24.22
C VAL A 27 -10.77 18.84 24.68
N ALA A 28 -10.55 19.12 25.96
CA ALA A 28 -10.25 20.49 26.35
C ALA A 28 -9.08 20.96 25.47
N PRO A 29 -9.12 22.20 24.92
CA PRO A 29 -8.05 22.73 24.10
C PRO A 29 -6.71 22.52 24.82
N PRO A 30 -5.63 22.12 24.11
CA PRO A 30 -4.36 21.86 24.75
C PRO A 30 -3.95 23.10 25.55
N LYS A 31 -3.72 22.93 26.86
CA LYS A 31 -3.14 24.02 27.66
C LYS A 31 -1.89 24.53 26.94
N PRO A 32 -1.69 25.85 26.84
CA PRO A 32 -0.46 26.40 26.26
C PRO A 32 0.72 25.74 26.95
N LEU A 33 1.56 25.05 26.18
CA LEU A 33 2.78 24.47 26.74
C LEU A 33 3.63 25.63 27.29
N PRO A 34 4.22 25.49 28.48
CA PRO A 34 5.23 26.42 28.95
C PRO A 34 6.29 26.58 27.87
N ALA A 35 6.82 27.80 27.69
CA ALA A 35 7.91 28.06 26.77
C ALA A 35 9.17 27.33 27.27
N MET A 36 9.31 26.05 26.91
CA MET A 36 10.57 25.33 27.00
C MET A 36 11.38 25.68 25.76
N GLU A 37 12.65 26.01 25.95
CA GLU A 37 13.62 26.06 24.86
C GLU A 37 13.61 24.70 24.16
N LYS A 38 13.03 24.66 22.96
CA LYS A 38 12.96 23.45 22.14
C LYS A 38 14.35 23.14 21.64
N SER A 39 15.07 22.24 22.31
CA SER A 39 16.28 21.68 21.72
C SER A 39 15.90 20.81 20.52
N PRO A 40 16.57 20.94 19.37
CA PRO A 40 16.24 20.18 18.15
C PRO A 40 16.43 18.66 18.33
N HIS A 41 17.16 18.25 19.35
CA HIS A 41 17.46 16.83 19.65
C HIS A 41 16.27 16.03 20.19
N ILE A 42 15.19 16.67 20.65
CA ILE A 42 14.00 15.97 21.21
C ILE A 42 13.32 15.05 20.17
N TYR A 43 13.50 15.34 18.88
CA TYR A 43 12.83 14.61 17.79
C TYR A 43 13.70 13.54 17.14
N LEU A 44 14.91 13.31 17.66
CA LEU A 44 15.75 12.20 17.22
C LEU A 44 15.34 10.90 17.94
N PRO A 45 15.27 9.76 17.23
CA PRO A 45 14.92 8.49 17.85
C PRO A 45 16.03 8.02 18.79
N SER A 46 15.67 7.67 20.02
CA SER A 46 16.55 7.01 21.00
C SER A 46 16.43 5.48 20.98
N GLY A 47 15.49 4.94 20.20
CA GLY A 47 15.36 3.51 19.91
C GLY A 47 14.80 3.31 18.49
N PRO A 48 14.68 2.06 18.00
CA PRO A 48 14.16 1.77 16.67
C PRO A 48 12.77 2.39 16.46
N MET A 49 12.61 3.15 15.38
CA MET A 49 11.38 3.87 15.06
C MET A 49 11.08 3.82 13.56
N VAL A 50 9.80 3.80 13.20
CA VAL A 50 9.33 3.80 11.81
C VAL A 50 8.55 5.08 11.52
N TYR A 51 8.79 5.68 10.36
CA TYR A 51 8.20 6.96 9.97
C TYR A 51 7.63 6.90 8.54
N PRO A 52 6.31 6.94 8.32
CA PRO A 52 5.72 7.28 7.03
C PRO A 52 6.18 8.65 6.54
N VAL A 53 6.69 8.68 5.31
CA VAL A 53 7.03 9.89 4.57
C VAL A 53 5.77 10.45 3.92
N ILE A 54 5.34 11.62 4.39
CA ILE A 54 4.16 12.31 3.89
C ILE A 54 4.59 13.47 3.00
N SER A 55 4.47 13.29 1.70
CA SER A 55 4.69 14.36 0.71
C SER A 55 3.42 15.14 0.40
N ASP A 56 2.26 14.49 0.50
CA ASP A 56 0.95 15.09 0.26
C ASP A 56 0.10 15.02 1.53
N PRO A 57 -0.22 16.15 2.19
CA PRO A 57 -0.99 16.13 3.43
C PRO A 57 -2.41 15.58 3.25
N ARG A 58 -2.91 15.47 2.02
CA ARG A 58 -4.21 14.87 1.70
C ARG A 58 -4.29 13.39 2.02
N ILE A 59 -3.15 12.70 2.09
CA ILE A 59 -3.15 11.27 2.35
C ILE A 59 -3.29 10.95 3.84
N VAL A 60 -3.17 11.95 4.71
CA VAL A 60 -3.16 11.77 6.16
C VAL A 60 -4.57 11.77 6.70
N ASP A 61 -5.05 10.60 7.05
CA ASP A 61 -6.31 10.39 7.76
C ASP A 61 -6.23 9.09 8.57
N ASN A 62 -7.20 8.85 9.46
CA ASN A 62 -7.31 7.55 10.10
C ASN A 62 -7.83 6.51 9.07
N PRO A 63 -7.11 5.42 8.79
CA PRO A 63 -7.56 4.37 7.89
C PRO A 63 -8.85 3.65 8.35
N ASP A 64 -9.16 3.67 9.64
CA ASP A 64 -10.32 2.99 10.23
C ASP A 64 -11.57 3.88 10.30
N ILE A 65 -11.40 5.18 10.55
CA ILE A 65 -12.51 6.15 10.70
C ILE A 65 -12.14 7.44 9.96
N PRO A 66 -12.56 7.58 8.69
CA PRO A 66 -12.26 8.75 7.88
C PRO A 66 -12.86 10.03 8.48
N SER A 67 -12.12 11.13 8.40
CA SER A 67 -12.59 12.44 8.86
C SER A 67 -13.34 13.20 7.75
N TYR A 68 -14.58 13.64 8.03
CA TYR A 68 -15.41 14.42 7.09
C TYR A 68 -15.14 15.94 7.12
N GLN A 69 -13.94 16.38 7.53
CA GLN A 69 -13.62 17.81 7.57
C GLN A 69 -13.07 18.29 6.21
N PRO A 70 -13.54 19.44 5.68
CA PRO A 70 -12.97 20.03 4.48
C PRO A 70 -11.55 20.53 4.77
N HIS A 71 -10.57 19.85 4.19
CA HIS A 71 -9.17 20.14 4.41
C HIS A 71 -8.74 21.34 3.55
N VAL A 72 -8.33 22.44 4.18
CA VAL A 72 -7.61 23.51 3.46
C VAL A 72 -6.17 23.04 3.23
N HIS A 73 -5.88 22.61 2.01
CA HIS A 73 -4.58 22.03 1.65
C HIS A 73 -3.51 23.12 1.53
N GLY A 74 -2.66 23.26 2.55
CA GLY A 74 -1.34 23.88 2.37
C GLY A 74 -0.41 22.88 1.70
N ARG A 75 0.32 23.29 0.66
CA ARG A 75 1.41 22.47 0.10
C ARG A 75 2.50 22.31 1.16
N LEU A 76 3.02 21.10 1.32
CA LEU A 76 4.18 20.87 2.17
C LEU A 76 5.44 21.33 1.43
N ASP A 77 6.26 22.18 2.06
CA ASP A 77 7.56 22.60 1.52
C ASP A 77 8.57 21.45 1.54
N ARG A 78 8.41 20.51 2.49
CA ARG A 78 9.24 19.31 2.68
C ARG A 78 8.36 18.12 3.07
N PRO A 79 8.74 16.87 2.74
CA PRO A 79 8.04 15.70 3.26
C PRO A 79 8.07 15.66 4.79
N ALA A 80 6.91 15.41 5.40
CA ALA A 80 6.74 15.30 6.84
C ALA A 80 6.87 13.85 7.30
N LEU A 81 7.44 13.61 8.49
CA LEU A 81 7.65 12.29 9.07
C LEU A 81 6.74 12.10 10.28
N ILE A 82 5.72 11.24 10.18
CA ILE A 82 4.82 10.98 11.32
C ILE A 82 5.36 9.77 12.08
N PRO A 83 5.76 9.86 13.36
CA PRO A 83 6.22 8.68 14.11
C PRO A 83 5.07 7.69 14.29
N LEU A 84 5.26 6.43 13.86
CA LEU A 84 4.24 5.40 14.02
C LEU A 84 4.05 5.00 15.48
N GLN A 85 2.80 4.66 15.83
CA GLN A 85 2.49 4.03 17.10
C GLN A 85 3.05 2.60 17.09
N MET A 86 3.79 2.29 18.16
CA MET A 86 4.38 0.98 18.38
C MET A 86 3.40 0.12 19.18
N ASN A 87 3.09 -1.06 18.66
CA ASN A 87 2.16 -2.00 19.29
C ASN A 87 2.88 -3.00 20.21
N ALA A 88 4.10 -3.39 19.85
CA ALA A 88 4.94 -4.32 20.61
C ALA A 88 6.41 -4.09 20.26
N ILE A 89 7.30 -4.33 21.23
CA ILE A 89 8.75 -4.38 21.06
C ILE A 89 9.33 -5.51 21.92
N ASN A 90 10.29 -6.24 21.38
CA ASN A 90 11.06 -7.26 22.09
C ASN A 90 12.55 -7.06 21.76
N LEU A 91 13.39 -7.22 22.78
CA LEU A 91 14.83 -7.09 22.75
C LEU A 91 15.44 -8.37 23.32
N ASP A 92 16.08 -9.16 22.46
CA ASP A 92 16.86 -10.33 22.85
C ASP A 92 18.35 -9.96 22.79
N VAL A 93 19.10 -10.23 23.86
CA VAL A 93 20.54 -9.96 23.94
C VAL A 93 21.26 -11.22 24.37
N ASP A 94 22.10 -11.77 23.50
CA ASP A 94 22.98 -12.90 23.79
C ASP A 94 24.42 -12.39 23.98
N CYS A 95 24.89 -12.38 25.23
CA CYS A 95 26.25 -11.98 25.58
C CYS A 95 27.21 -13.18 25.50
N HIS A 96 28.25 -13.11 24.67
CA HIS A 96 29.29 -14.13 24.56
C HIS A 96 30.68 -13.52 24.71
N GLY A 97 31.20 -13.52 25.95
CA GLY A 97 32.53 -12.97 26.24
C GLY A 97 32.57 -11.46 26.02
N ASP A 98 33.28 -11.03 24.97
CA ASP A 98 33.41 -9.63 24.52
C ASP A 98 32.45 -9.27 23.37
N THR A 99 31.65 -10.24 22.90
CA THR A 99 30.74 -10.06 21.76
C THR A 99 29.29 -10.19 22.22
N ASP A 100 28.50 -9.14 22.02
CA ASP A 100 27.06 -9.13 22.30
C ASP A 100 26.25 -9.21 21.01
N PHE A 101 25.31 -10.15 20.94
CA PHE A 101 24.35 -10.25 19.86
C PHE A 101 23.02 -9.64 20.29
N VAL A 102 22.69 -8.47 19.74
CA VAL A 102 21.45 -7.75 20.04
C VAL A 102 20.46 -7.92 18.90
N GLN A 103 19.30 -8.52 19.19
CA GLN A 103 18.18 -8.63 18.26
C GLN A 103 17.00 -7.80 18.76
N VAL A 104 16.55 -6.84 17.94
CA VAL A 104 15.34 -6.07 18.21
C VAL A 104 14.25 -6.47 17.24
N SER A 105 13.07 -6.79 17.76
CA SER A 105 11.86 -6.95 16.97
C SER A 105 10.78 -5.99 17.44
N GLY A 106 10.11 -5.33 16.52
CA GLY A 106 9.04 -4.40 16.85
C GLY A 106 7.92 -4.47 15.82
N THR A 107 6.71 -4.14 16.27
CA THR A 107 5.51 -4.12 15.42
C THR A 107 4.92 -2.71 15.45
N TRP A 108 4.86 -2.07 14.28
CA TRP A 108 4.25 -0.75 14.10
C TRP A 108 3.06 -0.84 13.15
N ARG A 109 2.06 0.01 13.37
CA ARG A 109 0.90 0.14 12.47
C ARG A 109 0.90 1.51 11.78
N VAL A 110 0.76 1.50 10.46
CA VAL A 110 0.50 2.72 9.68
C VAL A 110 -0.96 3.12 9.92
N HIS A 111 -1.16 4.05 10.85
CA HIS A 111 -2.48 4.50 11.34
C HIS A 111 -2.83 5.91 10.88
N CYS A 112 -2.02 6.48 9.98
CA CYS A 112 -2.05 7.88 9.60
C CYS A 112 -2.04 8.09 8.08
N VAL A 113 -2.35 7.04 7.32
CA VAL A 113 -2.47 7.08 5.86
C VAL A 113 -3.80 6.46 5.49
N MET A 114 -4.58 7.15 4.65
CA MET A 114 -5.86 6.65 4.17
C MET A 114 -5.74 5.24 3.59
N GLY A 115 -6.73 4.38 3.81
CA GLY A 115 -6.68 2.96 3.44
C GLY A 115 -6.45 2.65 1.95
N ILE A 116 -6.68 3.62 1.05
CA ILE A 116 -6.46 3.51 -0.41
C ILE A 116 -5.18 4.22 -0.89
N ARG A 117 -4.35 4.72 0.02
CA ARG A 117 -3.09 5.41 -0.28
C ARG A 117 -1.91 4.63 0.28
N SER A 118 -0.73 4.93 -0.24
CA SER A 118 0.54 4.32 0.18
C SER A 118 1.57 5.41 0.49
N CYS A 119 2.58 5.04 1.28
CA CYS A 119 3.70 5.89 1.63
C CYS A 119 4.97 5.06 1.87
N ASN A 120 6.13 5.68 1.72
CA ASN A 120 7.41 5.07 2.10
C ASN A 120 7.56 5.13 3.62
N CYS A 121 8.10 4.08 4.23
CA CYS A 121 8.28 3.98 5.68
C CYS A 121 9.75 3.67 6.05
N PRO A 122 10.66 4.66 6.04
CA PRO A 122 12.00 4.50 6.58
C PRO A 122 11.97 4.04 8.04
N ILE A 123 12.92 3.16 8.36
CA ILE A 123 13.23 2.70 9.71
C ILE A 123 14.48 3.44 10.16
N ALA A 124 14.40 4.11 11.30
CA ALA A 124 15.56 4.70 11.97
C ALA A 124 15.99 3.80 13.12
N VAL A 125 17.24 3.34 13.08
CA VAL A 125 17.86 2.53 14.12
C VAL A 125 19.03 3.34 14.70
N PRO A 126 18.93 3.87 15.93
CA PRO A 126 20.05 4.58 16.55
C PRO A 126 21.12 3.59 16.99
N MET A 127 22.37 3.82 16.60
CA MET A 127 23.50 2.90 16.82
C MET A 127 24.52 3.42 17.85
N GLY A 128 24.10 4.29 18.78
CA GLY A 128 25.02 4.92 19.74
C GLY A 128 25.95 5.97 19.11
N ASP A 129 26.85 6.54 19.92
CA ASP A 129 27.64 7.73 19.54
C ASP A 129 28.81 7.43 18.58
N GLN A 130 29.28 6.18 18.52
CA GLN A 130 30.32 5.73 17.59
C GLN A 130 30.30 4.20 17.44
N ILE A 131 30.34 3.72 16.20
CA ILE A 131 30.56 2.31 15.89
C ILE A 131 32.04 2.15 15.54
N ASP A 132 32.74 1.24 16.23
CA ASP A 132 34.14 0.99 15.96
C ASP A 132 34.39 0.42 14.56
N GLY A 133 35.53 0.79 13.98
CA GLY A 133 35.94 0.28 12.67
C GLY A 133 36.13 -1.23 12.69
N GLY A 134 35.47 -1.93 11.76
CA GLY A 134 35.52 -3.40 11.67
C GLY A 134 34.33 -4.11 12.31
N THR A 135 33.44 -3.40 13.01
CA THR A 135 32.21 -3.96 13.56
C THR A 135 31.25 -4.39 12.44
N SER A 136 30.76 -5.62 12.53
CA SER A 136 29.75 -6.16 11.62
C SER A 136 28.34 -5.85 12.15
N ILE A 137 27.47 -5.29 11.30
CA ILE A 137 26.08 -4.98 11.63
C ILE A 137 25.18 -6.00 10.93
N SER A 138 24.30 -6.65 11.70
CA SER A 138 23.31 -7.61 11.19
C SER A 138 21.91 -7.14 11.56
N ILE A 139 20.97 -7.21 10.61
CA ILE A 139 19.59 -6.76 10.79
C ILE A 139 18.65 -7.85 10.26
N LYS A 140 17.65 -8.22 11.06
CA LYS A 140 16.56 -9.13 10.68
C LYS A 140 15.23 -8.37 10.69
N LEU A 141 14.55 -8.33 9.55
CA LEU A 141 13.29 -7.61 9.37
C LEU A 141 12.16 -8.57 9.02
N HIS A 142 10.99 -8.33 9.60
CA HIS A 142 9.76 -9.07 9.30
C HIS A 142 8.65 -8.05 8.98
N TRP A 143 8.01 -8.18 7.83
CA TRP A 143 6.85 -7.36 7.46
C TRP A 143 5.82 -8.19 6.70
N SER A 144 4.59 -7.65 6.59
CA SER A 144 3.53 -8.21 5.76
C SER A 144 3.07 -7.17 4.74
N GLN A 145 2.71 -7.64 3.54
CA GLN A 145 2.19 -6.79 2.48
C GLN A 145 1.08 -7.52 1.71
N LYS A 146 0.17 -6.76 1.12
CA LYS A 146 -0.87 -7.31 0.25
C LYS A 146 -0.27 -7.55 -1.14
N SER A 147 -0.41 -8.76 -1.67
CA SER A 147 -0.07 -9.07 -3.07
C SER A 147 -1.09 -8.45 -4.02
N SER A 148 -0.66 -8.04 -5.21
CA SER A 148 -1.56 -7.55 -6.25
C SER A 148 -2.23 -8.72 -6.97
N TYR A 149 -3.51 -8.56 -7.31
CA TYR A 149 -4.28 -9.53 -8.10
C TYR A 149 -4.77 -8.85 -9.37
N ASN A 150 -4.34 -9.36 -10.52
CA ASN A 150 -4.76 -8.91 -11.85
C ASN A 150 -5.00 -10.14 -12.72
N ASP A 151 -6.09 -10.15 -13.49
CA ASP A 151 -6.39 -11.15 -14.53
C ASP A 151 -6.12 -12.60 -14.10
N GLY A 152 -6.68 -13.02 -12.96
CA GLY A 152 -6.53 -14.40 -12.47
C GLY A 152 -5.20 -14.72 -11.78
N GLN A 153 -4.25 -13.80 -11.75
CA GLN A 153 -2.90 -14.01 -11.23
C GLN A 153 -2.61 -13.16 -9.98
N LEU A 154 -2.00 -13.79 -8.98
CA LEU A 154 -1.41 -13.10 -7.84
C LEU A 154 0.07 -12.85 -8.12
N THR A 155 0.48 -11.59 -7.96
CA THR A 155 1.89 -11.18 -8.10
C THR A 155 2.42 -10.67 -6.77
N LEU A 156 3.54 -11.26 -6.34
CA LEU A 156 4.36 -10.79 -5.25
C LEU A 156 5.58 -10.05 -5.82
N THR A 157 5.78 -8.82 -5.37
CA THR A 157 7.00 -8.04 -5.66
C THR A 157 7.66 -7.61 -4.36
N VAL A 158 8.93 -7.94 -4.19
CA VAL A 158 9.75 -7.55 -3.05
C VAL A 158 10.98 -6.80 -3.58
N PRO A 159 11.24 -5.56 -3.11
CA PRO A 159 12.47 -4.85 -3.46
C PRO A 159 13.69 -5.70 -3.11
N PHE A 160 14.50 -6.02 -4.12
CA PHE A 160 15.69 -6.86 -3.98
C PHE A 160 16.83 -6.40 -4.90
N SER A 161 16.69 -5.21 -5.49
CA SER A 161 17.74 -4.54 -6.25
C SER A 161 18.68 -3.77 -5.31
N PHE A 162 19.99 -3.90 -5.54
CA PHE A 162 21.00 -3.21 -4.75
C PHE A 162 21.83 -2.25 -5.61
N PRO A 163 22.11 -1.03 -5.13
CA PRO A 163 22.89 -0.07 -5.89
C PRO A 163 24.36 -0.47 -5.98
N GLU A 164 25.04 -0.02 -7.04
CA GLU A 164 26.41 -0.44 -7.40
C GLU A 164 27.43 -0.22 -6.28
N PHE A 165 27.30 0.88 -5.51
CA PHE A 165 28.22 1.21 -4.42
C PHE A 165 28.22 0.21 -3.25
N VAL A 166 27.28 -0.73 -3.20
CA VAL A 166 27.28 -1.87 -2.26
C VAL A 166 28.28 -2.96 -2.70
N ASN A 167 28.71 -2.96 -3.96
CA ASN A 167 29.73 -3.85 -4.50
C ASN A 167 31.13 -3.20 -4.40
N PRO A 168 32.02 -3.66 -3.51
CA PRO A 168 33.33 -3.04 -3.32
C PRO A 168 34.20 -3.26 -4.55
N ALA A 169 34.69 -2.17 -5.15
CA ALA A 169 35.47 -2.19 -6.38
C ALA A 169 36.83 -2.92 -6.28
N ILE A 170 37.34 -3.14 -5.05
CA ILE A 170 38.76 -3.43 -4.81
C ILE A 170 39.04 -4.94 -4.61
N ARG A 171 38.04 -5.76 -4.26
CA ARG A 171 38.20 -7.22 -4.11
C ARG A 171 36.96 -7.97 -4.59
N LYS A 172 37.15 -8.93 -5.50
CA LYS A 172 36.14 -9.91 -5.93
C LYS A 172 35.85 -10.90 -4.80
N ILE A 173 35.21 -10.44 -3.73
CA ILE A 173 34.79 -11.29 -2.61
C ILE A 173 33.51 -11.99 -3.05
N ALA A 174 33.56 -13.31 -3.14
CA ALA A 174 32.35 -14.11 -3.35
C ALA A 174 31.43 -13.97 -2.13
N ARG A 175 30.18 -13.64 -2.38
CA ARG A 175 29.13 -13.46 -1.38
C ARG A 175 28.08 -14.54 -1.56
N LYS A 176 27.42 -14.89 -0.48
CA LYS A 176 26.35 -15.90 -0.51
C LYS A 176 25.00 -15.21 -0.56
N GLU A 177 24.28 -15.46 -1.65
CA GLU A 177 22.87 -15.09 -1.78
C GLU A 177 22.00 -16.32 -1.54
N LYS A 178 20.93 -16.13 -0.78
CA LYS A 178 19.94 -17.17 -0.53
C LYS A 178 18.55 -16.55 -0.47
N ILE A 179 17.65 -17.02 -1.33
CA ILE A 179 16.25 -16.64 -1.35
C ILE A 179 15.42 -17.90 -1.17
N HIS A 180 14.52 -17.87 -0.19
CA HIS A 180 13.60 -18.96 0.09
C HIS A 180 12.17 -18.45 0.05
N LEU A 181 11.34 -19.05 -0.79
CA LEU A 181 9.94 -18.67 -0.95
C LEU A 181 9.06 -19.90 -0.71
N ASN A 182 8.06 -19.75 0.14
CA ASN A 182 7.04 -20.77 0.35
C ASN A 182 5.72 -20.19 -0.13
N VAL A 183 5.16 -20.82 -1.17
CA VAL A 183 3.89 -20.43 -1.76
C VAL A 183 2.84 -21.45 -1.33
N ASN A 184 1.83 -20.97 -0.61
CA ASN A 184 0.65 -21.73 -0.27
C ASN A 184 -0.56 -21.04 -0.90
N SER A 185 -1.04 -21.58 -2.01
CA SER A 185 -2.20 -21.05 -2.75
C SER A 185 -3.54 -21.47 -2.13
N GLY A 186 -3.54 -22.29 -1.07
CA GLY A 186 -4.76 -22.84 -0.47
C GLY A 186 -5.55 -23.81 -1.37
N ILE A 187 -5.05 -24.11 -2.58
CA ILE A 187 -5.67 -24.99 -3.57
C ILE A 187 -4.59 -25.94 -4.11
N ALA A 188 -4.97 -27.18 -4.41
CA ALA A 188 -4.09 -28.33 -4.66
C ALA A 188 -2.97 -28.14 -5.70
N THR A 189 -3.01 -27.12 -6.56
CA THR A 189 -1.96 -26.81 -7.54
C THR A 189 -1.98 -25.33 -7.92
N GLY A 190 -1.26 -24.46 -7.20
CA GLY A 190 -0.94 -23.13 -7.74
C GLY A 190 0.15 -23.27 -8.79
N ILE A 191 -0.11 -22.94 -10.06
CA ILE A 191 0.93 -23.00 -11.09
C ILE A 191 1.73 -21.70 -11.01
N VAL A 192 3.01 -21.79 -10.69
CA VAL A 192 3.93 -20.66 -10.82
C VAL A 192 4.22 -20.43 -12.29
N GLN A 193 3.89 -19.22 -12.76
CA GLN A 193 3.96 -18.88 -14.18
C GLN A 193 5.22 -18.07 -14.50
N ALA A 194 5.69 -17.24 -13.56
CA ALA A 194 6.86 -16.41 -13.78
C ALA A 194 7.65 -16.18 -12.48
N THR A 195 8.97 -16.22 -12.62
CA THR A 195 9.93 -15.90 -11.56
C THR A 195 11.04 -15.02 -12.11
N SER A 196 11.37 -13.95 -11.40
CA SER A 196 12.51 -13.07 -11.71
C SER A 196 13.89 -13.75 -11.52
N HIS A 197 13.99 -14.70 -10.61
CA HIS A 197 15.25 -15.36 -10.24
C HIS A 197 15.20 -16.86 -10.61
N PRO A 198 16.36 -17.50 -10.87
CA PRO A 198 16.42 -18.90 -11.29
C PRO A 198 16.21 -19.85 -10.09
N PHE A 199 14.96 -19.96 -9.64
CA PHE A 199 14.59 -20.80 -8.51
C PHE A 199 14.62 -22.30 -8.85
N LYS A 200 14.99 -23.11 -7.86
CA LYS A 200 14.73 -24.55 -7.86
C LYS A 200 13.45 -24.82 -7.09
N GLU A 201 12.52 -25.52 -7.72
CA GLU A 201 11.26 -25.93 -7.08
C GLU A 201 11.53 -27.04 -6.07
N LEU A 202 11.06 -26.85 -4.85
CA LEU A 202 11.02 -27.83 -3.78
C LEU A 202 9.56 -28.27 -3.63
N LYS A 203 9.24 -29.45 -4.19
CA LYS A 203 7.89 -30.02 -4.05
C LYS A 203 7.67 -30.44 -2.60
N SER A 204 6.61 -29.93 -1.97
CA SER A 204 6.14 -30.40 -0.67
C SER A 204 5.06 -31.45 -0.85
N GLU A 205 5.04 -32.47 0.01
CA GLU A 205 4.01 -33.52 0.05
C GLU A 205 2.63 -32.98 0.49
N THR A 206 2.54 -31.71 0.91
CA THR A 206 1.37 -31.11 1.58
C THR A 206 0.57 -30.11 0.71
N GLY A 207 0.89 -29.99 -0.58
CA GLY A 207 0.27 -29.00 -1.48
C GLY A 207 0.87 -27.59 -1.38
N GLU A 208 1.94 -27.42 -0.59
CA GLU A 208 2.78 -26.22 -0.58
C GLU A 208 3.89 -26.33 -1.64
N ILE A 209 4.20 -25.23 -2.33
CA ILE A 209 5.29 -25.22 -3.30
C ILE A 209 6.39 -24.32 -2.74
N GLY A 210 7.54 -24.93 -2.45
CA GLY A 210 8.73 -24.20 -2.04
C GLY A 210 9.59 -23.83 -3.24
N PHE A 211 10.30 -22.72 -3.15
CA PHE A 211 11.32 -22.30 -4.12
C PHE A 211 12.57 -21.91 -3.38
N LEU A 212 13.71 -22.41 -3.85
CA LEU A 212 15.02 -22.10 -3.31
C LEU A 212 15.95 -21.60 -4.40
N TYR A 213 16.53 -20.43 -4.16
CA TYR A 213 17.67 -19.92 -4.89
C TYR A 213 18.85 -19.79 -3.92
N GLU A 214 20.00 -20.35 -4.30
CA GLU A 214 21.24 -20.26 -3.52
C GLU A 214 22.43 -20.20 -4.48
N ALA A 215 23.24 -19.14 -4.38
CA ALA A 215 24.39 -18.93 -5.24
C ALA A 215 25.51 -18.17 -4.52
N ASN A 216 26.73 -18.35 -5.02
CA ASN A 216 27.86 -17.48 -4.69
C ASN A 216 27.98 -16.43 -5.79
N VAL A 217 27.72 -15.17 -5.45
CA VAL A 217 27.71 -14.04 -6.39
C VAL A 217 28.87 -13.09 -6.15
N LEU A 218 29.34 -12.45 -7.21
CA LEU A 218 30.32 -11.36 -7.13
C LEU A 218 29.64 -9.99 -7.03
N THR A 219 28.45 -9.89 -7.61
CA THR A 219 27.59 -8.70 -7.64
C THR A 219 26.18 -9.13 -7.26
N TRP A 220 25.49 -8.33 -6.45
CA TRP A 220 24.10 -8.60 -6.12
C TRP A 220 23.18 -8.47 -7.33
N PHE A 221 21.97 -9.03 -7.28
CA PHE A 221 20.97 -8.80 -8.32
C PHE A 221 20.59 -7.32 -8.49
N GLU A 222 20.38 -6.94 -9.75
CA GLU A 222 19.94 -5.59 -10.15
C GLU A 222 18.42 -5.48 -10.30
N THR A 223 17.70 -6.60 -10.15
CA THR A 223 16.26 -6.67 -10.36
C THR A 223 15.54 -7.05 -9.07
N ASP A 224 14.37 -6.46 -8.86
CA ASP A 224 13.51 -6.83 -7.75
C ASP A 224 13.00 -8.27 -7.87
N LEU A 225 12.69 -8.85 -6.72
CA LEU A 225 12.12 -10.18 -6.66
C LEU A 225 10.64 -10.11 -7.04
N SER A 226 10.30 -10.60 -8.22
CA SER A 226 8.93 -10.86 -8.67
C SER A 226 8.62 -12.35 -8.79
N LEU A 227 7.41 -12.73 -8.34
CA LEU A 227 6.82 -14.06 -8.47
C LEU A 227 5.34 -13.91 -8.83
N SER A 228 4.91 -14.55 -9.91
CA SER A 228 3.50 -14.62 -10.32
C SER A 228 3.00 -16.07 -10.31
N TYR A 229 1.85 -16.29 -9.68
CA TYR A 229 1.20 -17.60 -9.62
C TYR A 229 -0.30 -17.49 -9.84
N SER A 230 -0.86 -18.48 -10.53
CA SER A 230 -2.29 -18.56 -10.77
C SER A 230 -3.02 -19.09 -9.55
N VAL A 231 -4.25 -18.60 -9.37
CA VAL A 231 -5.16 -19.13 -8.34
C VAL A 231 -6.34 -19.78 -9.06
N SER A 232 -6.54 -21.09 -8.85
CA SER A 232 -7.62 -21.82 -9.54
C SER A 232 -8.99 -21.25 -9.16
N SER A 233 -9.79 -20.91 -10.18
CA SER A 233 -11.16 -20.41 -10.05
C SER A 233 -12.16 -21.48 -9.62
N SER A 234 -11.81 -22.77 -9.72
CA SER A 234 -12.71 -23.90 -9.43
C SER A 234 -13.26 -23.91 -8.00
N ASN A 235 -12.57 -23.26 -7.06
CA ASN A 235 -12.94 -23.20 -5.65
C ASN A 235 -13.37 -21.78 -5.22
N ILE A 236 -13.53 -20.84 -6.16
CA ILE A 236 -14.03 -19.49 -5.90
C ILE A 236 -15.56 -19.53 -5.99
N PHE A 237 -16.25 -19.69 -4.86
CA PHE A 237 -17.71 -19.61 -4.82
C PHE A 237 -18.11 -18.14 -4.61
N GLY A 238 -18.84 -17.55 -5.57
CA GLY A 238 -19.41 -16.21 -5.44
C GLY A 238 -18.39 -15.06 -5.33
N GLY A 239 -17.17 -15.21 -5.85
CA GLY A 239 -16.15 -14.16 -5.80
C GLY A 239 -15.34 -14.10 -4.50
N ALA A 240 -15.46 -15.08 -3.61
CA ALA A 240 -14.66 -15.16 -2.39
C ALA A 240 -13.77 -16.40 -2.39
N LEU A 241 -12.46 -16.23 -2.12
CA LEU A 241 -11.63 -17.34 -1.68
C LEU A 241 -11.62 -17.36 -0.16
N PHE A 242 -12.16 -18.44 0.39
CA PHE A 242 -12.02 -18.72 1.80
C PHE A 242 -10.72 -19.48 2.04
N SER A 243 -9.64 -18.76 2.29
CA SER A 243 -8.38 -19.36 2.70
C SER A 243 -8.26 -19.29 4.22
N LEU A 244 -8.47 -20.42 4.91
CA LEU A 244 -8.12 -20.57 6.33
C LEU A 244 -6.60 -20.61 6.45
N HIS A 245 -5.99 -19.45 6.68
CA HIS A 245 -4.56 -19.40 6.92
C HIS A 245 -4.23 -19.96 8.30
N ARG A 246 -3.62 -21.16 8.35
CA ARG A 246 -3.21 -21.82 9.61
C ARG A 246 -2.18 -21.01 10.42
N TYR A 247 -1.42 -20.10 9.81
CA TYR A 247 -0.39 -19.30 10.49
C TYR A 247 -0.96 -18.10 11.29
N MET A 248 -2.16 -17.62 10.94
CA MET A 248 -2.82 -16.49 11.63
C MET A 248 -3.53 -16.93 12.93
N ILE A 249 -3.65 -18.23 13.18
CA ILE A 249 -4.30 -18.75 14.39
C ILE A 249 -3.44 -18.50 15.64
N GLN A 250 -2.11 -18.41 15.50
CA GLN A 250 -1.24 -18.16 16.66
C GLN A 250 -1.19 -16.70 17.11
N ILE A 251 -1.67 -15.75 16.29
CA ILE A 251 -1.66 -14.33 16.65
C ILE A 251 -3.11 -13.80 16.61
N LYS A 252 -3.83 -14.02 17.72
CA LYS A 252 -5.09 -13.31 18.09
C LYS A 252 -6.39 -13.65 17.34
N GLY A 253 -6.61 -14.89 16.89
CA GLY A 253 -7.96 -15.32 16.44
C GLY A 253 -8.53 -14.49 15.28
N ILE A 254 -7.67 -13.96 14.42
CA ILE A 254 -8.08 -13.15 13.26
C ILE A 254 -8.31 -14.09 12.08
N CYS A 255 -9.55 -14.12 11.58
CA CYS A 255 -9.90 -14.74 10.31
C CYS A 255 -9.77 -13.68 9.20
N SER A 256 -8.95 -13.94 8.18
CA SER A 256 -8.87 -13.09 6.98
C SER A 256 -9.70 -13.71 5.85
N ILE A 257 -10.71 -12.97 5.38
CA ILE A 257 -11.47 -13.33 4.18
C ILE A 257 -10.86 -12.55 3.02
N CYS A 258 -10.37 -13.26 2.00
CA CYS A 258 -9.86 -12.66 0.78
C CYS A 258 -10.90 -12.81 -0.32
N ILE A 259 -11.54 -11.71 -0.71
CA ILE A 259 -12.48 -11.67 -1.82
C ILE A 259 -11.67 -11.45 -3.10
N PHE A 260 -11.77 -12.39 -4.03
CA PHE A 260 -11.15 -12.31 -5.34
C PHE A 260 -12.25 -12.41 -6.37
N SER A 261 -12.47 -11.37 -7.16
CA SER A 261 -13.37 -11.47 -8.30
C SER A 261 -12.72 -12.40 -9.32
N PRO A 262 -13.24 -13.62 -9.54
CA PRO A 262 -12.78 -14.44 -10.64
C PRO A 262 -13.09 -13.68 -11.95
N GLU A 263 -12.34 -13.98 -13.01
CA GLU A 263 -12.78 -13.72 -14.38
C GLU A 263 -14.00 -14.60 -14.69
N VAL A 264 -15.12 -14.37 -14.01
CA VAL A 264 -16.40 -14.88 -14.44
C VAL A 264 -16.93 -13.85 -15.43
N SER A 265 -16.95 -14.26 -16.69
CA SER A 265 -17.50 -13.56 -17.85
C SER A 265 -19.01 -13.28 -17.79
N MET A 266 -19.63 -13.33 -16.60
CA MET A 266 -20.99 -12.87 -16.42
C MET A 266 -20.98 -11.34 -16.46
N VAL A 267 -21.09 -10.81 -17.66
CA VAL A 267 -21.40 -9.40 -17.89
C VAL A 267 -22.78 -9.16 -17.29
N PHE A 268 -22.81 -8.57 -16.09
CA PHE A 268 -24.07 -8.12 -15.50
C PHE A 268 -24.57 -6.93 -16.30
N ARG A 269 -25.88 -6.92 -16.59
CA ARG A 269 -26.55 -5.76 -17.17
C ARG A 269 -26.42 -4.60 -16.20
N LYS A 270 -25.89 -3.49 -16.69
CA LYS A 270 -25.71 -2.27 -15.91
C LYS A 270 -26.86 -1.32 -16.16
N GLU A 271 -27.26 -0.60 -15.11
CA GLU A 271 -28.14 0.55 -15.20
C GLU A 271 -27.32 1.79 -14.80
N VAL A 272 -27.07 2.69 -15.76
CA VAL A 272 -26.15 3.82 -15.57
C VAL A 272 -26.87 5.15 -15.80
N ILE A 273 -26.87 6.03 -14.80
CA ILE A 273 -27.41 7.38 -14.94
C ILE A 273 -26.26 8.39 -14.93
N PHE A 274 -26.08 9.09 -16.04
CA PHE A 274 -25.11 10.18 -16.16
C PHE A 274 -25.74 11.47 -15.66
N VAL A 275 -25.20 12.04 -14.59
CA VAL A 275 -25.66 13.33 -14.04
C VAL A 275 -24.60 14.39 -14.35
N VAL A 276 -24.97 15.38 -15.16
CA VAL A 276 -24.03 16.32 -15.80
C VAL A 276 -24.35 17.75 -15.40
N ASP A 277 -23.38 18.43 -14.82
CA ASP A 277 -23.48 19.85 -14.49
C ASP A 277 -23.34 20.69 -15.76
N ILE A 278 -24.32 21.56 -16.02
CA ILE A 278 -24.34 22.52 -17.14
C ILE A 278 -24.34 23.98 -16.66
N SER A 279 -24.00 24.21 -15.39
CA SER A 279 -23.91 25.54 -14.79
C SER A 279 -22.88 26.45 -15.48
N GLY A 280 -22.96 27.76 -15.21
CA GLY A 280 -22.09 28.75 -15.83
C GLY A 280 -20.58 28.48 -15.66
N SER A 281 -20.16 27.81 -14.57
CA SER A 281 -18.77 27.40 -14.34
C SER A 281 -18.28 26.30 -15.27
N MET A 282 -19.19 25.53 -15.88
CA MET A 282 -18.83 24.45 -16.79
C MET A 282 -18.49 24.93 -18.20
N ARG A 283 -18.67 26.21 -18.53
CA ARG A 283 -18.45 26.75 -19.88
C ARG A 283 -17.03 26.51 -20.41
N GLY A 284 -16.93 26.37 -21.73
CA GLY A 284 -15.67 26.17 -22.44
C GLY A 284 -15.11 24.77 -22.21
N LYS A 285 -13.84 24.67 -21.83
CA LYS A 285 -13.09 23.39 -21.80
C LYS A 285 -13.68 22.34 -20.88
N SER A 286 -14.33 22.75 -19.78
CA SER A 286 -14.92 21.82 -18.81
C SER A 286 -16.09 21.06 -19.43
N LEU A 287 -17.03 21.76 -20.08
CA LEU A 287 -18.16 21.17 -20.78
C LEU A 287 -17.71 20.26 -21.93
N GLU A 288 -16.73 20.69 -22.74
CA GLU A 288 -16.19 19.86 -23.83
C GLU A 288 -15.55 18.58 -23.30
N SER A 289 -14.82 18.66 -22.19
CA SER A 289 -14.22 17.48 -21.55
C SER A 289 -15.28 16.55 -20.97
N SER A 290 -16.34 17.10 -20.35
CA SER A 290 -17.49 16.33 -19.87
C SER A 290 -18.22 15.62 -21.00
N LYS A 291 -18.50 16.31 -22.11
CA LYS A 291 -19.11 15.71 -23.32
C LYS A 291 -18.27 14.56 -23.86
N HIS A 292 -16.97 14.75 -24.01
CA HIS A 292 -16.05 13.71 -24.48
C HIS A 292 -16.03 12.49 -23.53
N ALA A 293 -16.02 12.71 -22.22
CA ALA A 293 -16.05 11.64 -21.24
C ALA A 293 -17.37 10.86 -21.28
N ILE A 294 -18.51 11.54 -21.43
CA ILE A 294 -19.83 10.90 -21.55
C ILE A 294 -19.91 10.07 -22.83
N ASN A 295 -19.51 10.62 -23.99
CA ASN A 295 -19.52 9.89 -25.25
C ASN A 295 -18.62 8.64 -25.18
N THR A 296 -17.45 8.77 -24.55
CA THR A 296 -16.55 7.63 -24.32
C THR A 296 -17.17 6.58 -23.38
N ALA A 297 -17.90 7.02 -22.36
CA ALA A 297 -18.59 6.11 -21.45
C ALA A 297 -19.75 5.38 -22.13
N LEU A 298 -20.55 6.11 -22.92
CA LEU A 298 -21.66 5.54 -23.70
C LEU A 298 -21.17 4.52 -24.73
N SER A 299 -20.06 4.78 -25.43
CA SER A 299 -19.50 3.83 -26.39
C SER A 299 -18.95 2.54 -25.77
N ASN A 300 -18.72 2.53 -24.44
CA ASN A 300 -18.25 1.36 -23.70
C ASN A 300 -19.39 0.56 -23.05
N LEU A 301 -20.66 0.99 -23.19
CA LEU A 301 -21.81 0.23 -22.72
C LEU A 301 -22.09 -0.94 -23.66
N SER A 302 -22.51 -2.07 -23.08
CA SER A 302 -23.02 -3.22 -23.83
C SER A 302 -24.43 -2.94 -24.33
N GLN A 303 -24.86 -3.57 -25.42
CA GLN A 303 -26.25 -3.46 -25.93
C GLN A 303 -27.31 -3.93 -24.92
N GLU A 304 -26.93 -4.75 -23.94
CA GLU A 304 -27.81 -5.19 -22.84
C GLU A 304 -27.83 -4.23 -21.63
N ASP A 305 -26.96 -3.22 -21.62
CA ASP A 305 -26.95 -2.20 -20.57
C ASP A 305 -28.08 -1.18 -20.85
N SER A 306 -28.53 -0.51 -19.79
CA SER A 306 -29.47 0.61 -19.88
C SER A 306 -28.86 1.87 -19.32
N PHE A 307 -29.18 3.02 -19.93
CA PHE A 307 -28.68 4.31 -19.50
C PHE A 307 -29.74 5.41 -19.52
N ASN A 308 -29.43 6.50 -18.83
CA ASN A 308 -30.13 7.77 -18.99
C ASN A 308 -29.18 8.94 -18.68
N ILE A 309 -29.52 10.14 -19.13
CA ILE A 309 -28.72 11.36 -18.92
C ILE A 309 -29.61 12.42 -18.27
N ILE A 310 -29.08 13.03 -17.21
CA ILE A 310 -29.71 14.13 -16.47
C ILE A 310 -28.74 15.31 -16.51
N LEU A 311 -29.14 16.38 -17.19
CA LEU A 311 -28.41 17.65 -17.18
C LEU A 311 -28.99 18.52 -16.06
N PHE A 312 -28.14 19.11 -15.22
CA PHE A 312 -28.59 20.01 -14.16
C PHE A 312 -27.81 21.32 -14.16
N GLY A 313 -28.54 22.43 -14.00
CA GLY A 313 -28.00 23.78 -13.86
C GLY A 313 -29.00 24.64 -13.12
N ASP A 314 -29.43 25.75 -13.73
CA ASP A 314 -30.57 26.54 -13.23
C ASP A 314 -31.89 25.76 -13.38
N GLU A 315 -31.96 24.89 -14.38
CA GLU A 315 -33.05 23.95 -14.63
C GLU A 315 -32.49 22.53 -14.83
N THR A 316 -33.36 21.52 -14.75
CA THR A 316 -33.00 20.11 -14.96
C THR A 316 -33.61 19.61 -16.26
N PHE A 317 -32.78 19.02 -17.12
CA PHE A 317 -33.21 18.42 -18.38
C PHE A 317 -32.94 16.92 -18.36
N LEU A 318 -33.94 16.13 -18.76
CA LEU A 318 -33.85 14.68 -18.87
C LEU A 318 -33.72 14.30 -20.33
N PHE A 319 -32.78 13.42 -20.66
CA PHE A 319 -32.72 12.82 -22.00
C PHE A 319 -33.93 11.95 -22.28
N CYS A 320 -34.30 11.09 -21.31
CA CYS A 320 -35.54 10.30 -21.37
C CYS A 320 -36.22 10.24 -19.99
N THR A 321 -37.52 9.97 -19.97
CA THR A 321 -38.30 9.84 -18.72
C THR A 321 -38.06 8.49 -18.01
N SER A 322 -37.47 7.52 -18.70
CA SER A 322 -37.13 6.20 -18.18
C SER A 322 -35.76 5.76 -18.70
N MET A 323 -35.20 4.71 -18.11
CA MET A 323 -33.98 4.08 -18.62
C MET A 323 -34.19 3.59 -20.05
N VAL A 324 -33.16 3.74 -20.90
CA VAL A 324 -33.16 3.33 -22.30
C VAL A 324 -32.03 2.33 -22.53
N LEU A 325 -32.27 1.28 -23.31
CA LEU A 325 -31.21 0.34 -23.68
C LEU A 325 -30.11 1.06 -24.48
N ALA A 326 -28.87 0.66 -24.28
CA ALA A 326 -27.71 1.16 -25.02
C ALA A 326 -27.62 0.57 -26.43
N SER A 327 -28.70 0.68 -27.22
CA SER A 327 -28.65 0.40 -28.66
C SER A 327 -27.81 1.46 -29.38
N GLU A 328 -27.24 1.10 -30.53
CA GLU A 328 -26.44 2.03 -31.36
C GLU A 328 -27.23 3.33 -31.65
N GLU A 329 -28.52 3.20 -31.97
CA GLU A 329 -29.44 4.31 -32.23
C GLU A 329 -29.67 5.20 -30.99
N ALA A 330 -29.75 4.61 -29.80
CA ALA A 330 -29.94 5.37 -28.57
C ALA A 330 -28.67 6.12 -28.16
N VAL A 331 -27.51 5.48 -28.34
CA VAL A 331 -26.20 6.07 -28.08
C VAL A 331 -25.89 7.20 -29.07
N GLU A 332 -26.23 7.03 -30.35
CA GLU A 332 -26.05 8.07 -31.37
C GLU A 332 -26.91 9.31 -31.06
N ARG A 333 -28.22 9.12 -30.78
CA ARG A 333 -29.11 10.22 -30.36
C ARG A 333 -28.64 10.95 -29.10
N ALA A 334 -28.04 10.22 -28.16
CA ALA A 334 -27.50 10.81 -26.94
C ALA A 334 -26.19 11.58 -27.18
N SER A 335 -25.46 11.27 -28.25
CA SER A 335 -24.17 11.90 -28.59
C SER A 335 -24.33 13.16 -29.44
N GLU A 336 -25.49 13.34 -30.08
CA GLU A 336 -25.81 14.50 -30.93
C GLU A 336 -26.37 15.71 -30.17
N GLY A 337 -26.88 15.52 -28.95
CA GLY A 337 -27.46 16.57 -28.10
C GLY A 337 -26.44 17.32 -27.23
#